data_AF-A0A661AKE3-F1
#
_entry.id   AF-A0A661AKE3-F1
#
_cell.length_a   1.000
_cell.length_b   1.000
_cell.length_c   1.000
_cell.angle_alpha   90.00
_cell.angle_beta   90.00
_cell.angle_gamma   90.00
#
_symmetry.space_group_name_H-M   'P 1'
#
loop_
_entity.id
_entity.type
_entity.pdbx_description
1 polymer ?
#
loop_
_entity_poly.entity_id
_entity_poly.type
_entity_poly.pdbx_seq_one_letter_code
_entity_poly.pdbx_strand_id
1 'polypeptide(L)'
;MRRIKKEAIEKKLKELAKDYRIFAPMNGDVKETGGEFEECFPRLSGKCAFLPPEEEILRYKDGKVEETPEDKPIILFGIRPCDARAISLIELAMRDEKFPDVYFLRKKEKGIIISIACKEPGDTCFCTSFGHGPFSTQGSDALLVEKDDYYLVLGNEKFFKLFGEGEEAREEDKEYFEEAKKRAEEKIEKIPIDNLGENLLSRIEDPIWEKISRKCLNCGACTFLCPTCYCFDIQDLERSWGVSRRRYWDSCMFSIYTKEASGHNPRPTHRERVRR
;
A
#
# COMPACT_ATOMS: atom_id res chain seq x y z
N MET A 1 24.46 -4.70 2.79
CA MET A 1 23.81 -5.16 1.55
C MET A 1 24.21 -6.61 1.32
N ARG A 2 23.27 -7.46 0.92
CA ARG A 2 23.49 -8.90 0.72
C ARG A 2 23.11 -9.31 -0.70
N ARG A 3 23.67 -10.40 -1.20
CA ARG A 3 23.30 -11.05 -2.47
C ARG A 3 22.45 -12.27 -2.18
N ILE A 4 21.25 -12.33 -2.75
CA ILE A 4 20.37 -13.50 -2.67
C ILE A 4 19.89 -13.85 -4.08
N LYS A 5 20.12 -15.08 -4.51
CA LYS A 5 19.66 -15.57 -5.83
C LYS A 5 18.15 -15.40 -6.00
N LYS A 6 17.71 -15.03 -7.19
CA LYS A 6 16.28 -14.86 -7.50
C LYS A 6 15.52 -16.16 -7.22
N GLU A 7 16.05 -17.30 -7.67
CA GLU A 7 15.42 -18.61 -7.46
C GLU A 7 15.32 -18.99 -5.97
N ALA A 8 16.25 -18.51 -5.14
CA ALA A 8 16.21 -18.74 -3.70
C ALA A 8 15.05 -17.97 -3.04
N ILE A 9 14.82 -16.71 -3.46
CA ILE A 9 13.66 -15.93 -3.00
C ILE A 9 12.36 -16.59 -3.46
N GLU A 10 12.26 -16.95 -4.75
CA GLU A 10 11.07 -17.63 -5.30
C GLU A 10 10.74 -18.94 -4.57
N LYS A 11 11.75 -19.78 -4.37
CA LYS A 11 11.59 -21.03 -3.62
C LYS A 11 11.12 -20.74 -2.20
N LYS A 12 11.70 -19.72 -1.55
CA LYS A 12 11.36 -19.37 -0.17
C LYS A 12 9.95 -18.82 -0.04
N LEU A 13 9.47 -18.02 -0.98
CA LEU A 13 8.07 -17.57 -1.03
C LEU A 13 7.12 -18.76 -1.11
N LYS A 14 7.36 -19.72 -2.00
CA LYS A 14 6.54 -20.94 -2.12
C LYS A 14 6.54 -21.79 -0.84
N GLU A 15 7.68 -21.87 -0.14
CA GLU A 15 7.76 -22.52 1.17
C GLU A 15 6.91 -21.79 2.23
N LEU A 16 7.02 -20.47 2.29
CA LEU A 16 6.34 -19.63 3.28
C LEU A 16 4.83 -19.53 3.05
N ALA A 17 4.33 -19.80 1.85
CA ALA A 17 2.90 -19.77 1.52
C ALA A 17 2.04 -20.73 2.36
N LYS A 18 2.64 -21.70 3.06
CA LYS A 18 1.96 -22.60 4.00
C LYS A 18 1.53 -21.87 5.29
N ASP A 19 2.40 -20.98 5.76
CA ASP A 19 2.27 -20.31 7.06
C ASP A 19 1.92 -18.82 6.93
N TYR A 20 2.15 -18.24 5.76
CA TYR A 20 1.92 -16.84 5.44
C TYR A 20 0.92 -16.67 4.30
N ARG A 21 0.15 -15.60 4.36
CA ARG A 21 -0.62 -15.09 3.21
C ARG A 21 0.30 -14.22 2.36
N ILE A 22 0.58 -14.64 1.13
CA ILE A 22 1.52 -13.92 0.26
C ILE A 22 0.74 -13.09 -0.74
N PHE A 23 0.97 -11.78 -0.73
CA PHE A 23 0.45 -10.84 -1.71
C PHE A 23 1.58 -10.40 -2.63
N ALA A 24 1.42 -10.61 -3.93
CA ALA A 24 2.45 -10.29 -4.91
C ALA A 24 1.84 -9.83 -6.27
N PRO A 25 2.63 -9.21 -7.16
CA PRO A 25 2.16 -8.81 -8.48
C PRO A 25 1.79 -10.05 -9.33
N MET A 26 0.58 -10.06 -9.86
CA MET A 26 0.05 -11.15 -10.69
C MET A 26 -1.05 -10.61 -11.62
N ASN A 27 -0.91 -10.82 -12.93
CA ASN A 27 -1.73 -10.19 -13.97
C ASN A 27 -1.77 -8.65 -13.86
N GLY A 28 -0.63 -8.04 -13.52
CA GLY A 28 -0.49 -6.59 -13.41
C GLY A 28 -1.14 -5.93 -12.18
N ASP A 29 -1.64 -6.68 -11.19
CA ASP A 29 -2.20 -6.16 -9.94
C ASP A 29 -1.66 -6.94 -8.72
N VAL A 30 -1.82 -6.43 -7.49
CA VAL A 30 -1.46 -7.18 -6.27
C VAL A 30 -2.57 -8.15 -5.88
N LYS A 31 -2.23 -9.45 -5.78
CA LYS A 31 -3.17 -10.52 -5.41
C LYS A 31 -2.54 -11.47 -4.41
N GLU A 32 -3.38 -12.19 -3.67
CA GLU A 32 -2.91 -13.32 -2.85
C GLU A 32 -2.51 -14.49 -3.76
N THR A 33 -1.31 -15.05 -3.55
CA THR A 33 -0.70 -16.12 -4.37
C THR A 33 -0.12 -17.23 -3.50
N GLY A 34 0.24 -18.36 -4.12
CA GLY A 34 1.00 -19.45 -3.49
C GLY A 34 2.50 -19.19 -3.42
N GLY A 35 2.92 -17.92 -3.51
CA GLY A 35 4.32 -17.51 -3.63
C GLY A 35 4.78 -17.23 -5.06
N GLU A 36 3.90 -17.40 -6.06
CA GLU A 36 4.16 -16.97 -7.43
C GLU A 36 4.01 -15.46 -7.58
N PHE A 37 4.78 -14.88 -8.50
CA PHE A 37 4.71 -13.47 -8.87
C PHE A 37 5.18 -13.26 -10.31
N GLU A 38 4.77 -12.15 -10.92
CA GLU A 38 5.30 -11.64 -12.18
C GLU A 38 6.32 -10.53 -11.89
N GLU A 39 7.42 -10.47 -12.65
CA GLU A 39 8.40 -9.38 -12.60
C GLU A 39 7.81 -8.10 -13.24
N CYS A 40 6.78 -7.55 -12.61
CA CYS A 40 6.15 -6.32 -13.03
C CYS A 40 5.69 -5.53 -11.81
N PHE A 41 5.67 -4.20 -11.94
CA PHE A 41 5.05 -3.40 -10.91
C PHE A 41 3.52 -3.36 -11.08
N PRO A 42 2.75 -3.58 -10.00
CA PRO A 42 1.29 -3.65 -10.07
C PRO A 42 0.69 -2.28 -10.40
N ARG A 43 -0.49 -2.25 -11.02
CA ARG A 43 -1.24 -1.01 -11.26
C ARG A 43 -1.99 -0.56 -10.00
N LEU A 44 -2.54 -1.52 -9.26
CA LEU A 44 -3.22 -1.28 -7.99
C LEU A 44 -2.24 -1.25 -6.82
N SER A 45 -2.61 -0.50 -5.77
CA SER A 45 -1.83 -0.42 -4.54
C SER A 45 -1.81 -1.74 -3.78
N GLY A 46 -0.66 -2.08 -3.19
CA GLY A 46 -0.50 -3.21 -2.27
C GLY A 46 -1.19 -3.07 -0.91
N LYS A 47 -1.87 -1.94 -0.63
CA LYS A 47 -2.58 -1.73 0.65
C LYS A 47 -3.64 -2.80 0.95
N CYS A 48 -4.19 -3.45 -0.09
CA CYS A 48 -5.20 -4.49 0.05
C CYS A 48 -4.74 -5.68 0.92
N ALA A 49 -3.44 -5.90 1.05
CA ALA A 49 -2.90 -6.90 1.94
C ALA A 49 -3.23 -6.58 3.41
N PHE A 50 -3.07 -5.32 3.82
CA PHE A 50 -3.27 -4.91 5.22
C PHE A 50 -4.67 -4.34 5.49
N LEU A 51 -5.27 -3.71 4.47
CA LEU A 51 -6.61 -3.15 4.48
C LEU A 51 -7.38 -3.72 3.28
N PRO A 52 -7.90 -4.96 3.34
CA PRO A 52 -8.59 -5.58 2.22
C PRO A 52 -9.88 -4.82 1.86
N PRO A 53 -10.35 -4.93 0.60
CA PRO A 53 -11.58 -4.27 0.15
C PRO A 53 -12.82 -4.64 0.96
N GLU A 54 -12.80 -5.83 1.56
CA GLU A 54 -13.85 -6.39 2.39
C GLU A 54 -13.19 -7.18 3.51
N GLU A 55 -13.63 -6.97 4.74
CA GLU A 55 -13.16 -7.72 5.90
C GLU A 55 -14.27 -7.95 6.91
N GLU A 56 -14.48 -9.21 7.28
CA GLU A 56 -15.33 -9.53 8.42
C GLU A 56 -14.58 -9.19 9.71
N ILE A 57 -15.18 -8.37 10.55
CA ILE A 57 -14.59 -7.95 11.83
C ILE A 57 -15.28 -8.58 13.03
N LEU A 58 -16.59 -8.84 12.93
CA LEU A 58 -17.37 -9.52 13.95
C LEU A 58 -18.36 -10.50 13.31
N ARG A 59 -18.63 -11.58 14.02
CA ARG A 59 -19.72 -12.50 13.74
C ARG A 59 -20.64 -12.62 14.93
N TYR A 60 -21.94 -12.58 14.69
CA TYR A 60 -22.98 -12.82 15.68
C TYR A 60 -23.75 -14.09 15.33
N LYS A 61 -23.74 -15.06 16.24
CA LYS A 61 -24.44 -16.33 16.10
C LYS A 61 -24.88 -16.85 17.47
N ASP A 62 -26.11 -17.37 17.56
CA ASP A 62 -26.65 -17.99 18.78
C ASP A 62 -26.51 -17.12 20.04
N GLY A 63 -26.73 -15.81 19.92
CA GLY A 63 -26.61 -14.87 21.04
C GLY A 63 -25.19 -14.47 21.41
N LYS A 64 -24.17 -14.95 20.69
CA LYS A 64 -22.76 -14.69 20.96
C LYS A 64 -22.12 -13.85 19.86
N VAL A 65 -21.25 -12.93 20.25
CA VAL A 65 -20.40 -12.15 19.34
C VAL A 65 -18.98 -12.74 19.39
N GLU A 66 -18.42 -13.02 18.23
CA GLU A 66 -17.05 -13.50 18.04
C GLU A 66 -16.30 -12.51 17.16
N GLU A 67 -15.09 -12.10 17.55
CA GLU A 67 -14.19 -11.40 16.65
C GLU A 67 -13.66 -12.40 15.61
N THR A 68 -13.48 -11.93 14.38
CA THR A 68 -13.00 -12.75 13.27
C THR A 68 -11.67 -12.22 12.72
N PRO A 69 -10.64 -12.01 13.57
CA PRO A 69 -9.37 -11.48 13.08
C PRO A 69 -8.73 -12.49 12.13
N GLU A 70 -8.22 -12.00 11.00
CA GLU A 70 -7.26 -12.77 10.22
C GLU A 70 -5.93 -12.80 10.97
N ASP A 71 -5.54 -13.98 11.43
CA ASP A 71 -4.35 -14.15 12.25
C ASP A 71 -3.11 -14.60 11.48
N LYS A 72 -3.27 -15.09 10.24
CA LYS A 72 -2.11 -15.49 9.44
C LYS A 72 -1.25 -14.27 9.09
N PRO A 73 0.07 -14.33 9.33
CA PRO A 73 0.97 -13.25 8.98
C PRO A 73 1.03 -13.05 7.45
N ILE A 74 1.32 -11.83 7.03
CA ILE A 74 1.27 -11.42 5.62
C ILE A 74 2.68 -11.20 5.08
N ILE A 75 2.95 -11.63 3.86
CA ILE A 75 4.11 -11.20 3.07
C ILE A 75 3.57 -10.37 1.91
N LEU A 76 3.84 -9.06 1.90
CA LEU A 76 3.58 -8.22 0.74
C LEU A 76 4.89 -8.06 -0.04
N PHE A 77 4.99 -8.73 -1.18
CA PHE A 77 6.18 -8.81 -2.00
C PHE A 77 6.05 -8.01 -3.29
N GLY A 78 7.18 -7.52 -3.82
CA GLY A 78 7.26 -7.03 -5.20
C GLY A 78 6.58 -5.69 -5.48
N ILE A 79 6.27 -4.90 -4.45
CA ILE A 79 5.64 -3.58 -4.63
C ILE A 79 6.67 -2.48 -4.87
N ARG A 80 6.21 -1.32 -5.37
CA ARG A 80 7.08 -0.14 -5.48
C ARG A 80 7.45 0.40 -4.10
N PRO A 81 8.61 1.05 -3.95
CA PRO A 81 8.98 1.69 -2.69
C PRO A 81 8.02 2.81 -2.27
N CYS A 82 7.42 3.53 -3.22
CA CYS A 82 6.40 4.53 -2.91
C CYS A 82 5.09 3.92 -2.36
N ASP A 83 4.69 2.73 -2.84
CA ASP A 83 3.56 1.99 -2.28
C ASP A 83 3.86 1.48 -0.87
N ALA A 84 5.07 0.99 -0.62
CA ALA A 84 5.51 0.58 0.71
C ALA A 84 5.43 1.75 1.70
N ARG A 85 5.92 2.93 1.30
CA ARG A 85 5.83 4.16 2.10
C ARG A 85 4.39 4.58 2.38
N ALA A 86 3.50 4.44 1.40
CA ALA A 86 2.09 4.81 1.56
C ALA A 86 1.39 4.00 2.66
N ILE A 87 1.74 2.72 2.85
CA ILE A 87 1.21 1.89 3.94
C ILE A 87 1.63 2.47 5.31
N SER A 88 2.87 2.95 5.46
CA SER A 88 3.30 3.65 6.68
C SER A 88 2.58 4.99 6.89
N LEU A 89 2.09 5.64 5.83
CA LEU A 89 1.27 6.85 5.97
C LEU A 89 -0.16 6.50 6.43
N ILE A 90 -0.73 5.40 5.93
CA ILE A 90 -2.02 4.89 6.43
C ILE A 90 -1.93 4.57 7.92
N GLU A 91 -0.81 3.98 8.35
CA GLU A 91 -0.56 3.63 9.75
C GLU A 91 -0.69 4.83 10.70
N LEU A 92 -0.38 6.06 10.26
CA LEU A 92 -0.58 7.27 11.05
C LEU A 92 -2.05 7.49 11.43
N ALA A 93 -2.98 7.20 10.52
CA ALA A 93 -4.41 7.29 10.79
C ALA A 93 -4.93 6.10 11.62
N MET A 94 -4.30 4.93 11.45
CA MET A 94 -4.71 3.69 12.14
C MET A 94 -4.20 3.60 13.58
N ARG A 95 -3.15 4.35 13.92
CA ARG A 95 -2.60 4.47 15.28
C ARG A 95 -3.21 5.63 16.08
N ASP A 96 -4.47 5.97 15.82
CA ASP A 96 -5.18 6.95 16.65
C ASP A 96 -5.03 6.60 18.14
N GLU A 97 -4.69 7.59 18.95
CA GLU A 97 -4.37 7.38 20.37
C GLU A 97 -5.58 6.88 21.19
N LYS A 98 -6.80 7.22 20.75
CA LYS A 98 -8.04 6.88 21.46
C LYS A 98 -8.72 5.65 20.87
N PHE A 99 -8.69 5.52 19.55
CA PHE A 99 -9.43 4.51 18.80
C PHE A 99 -8.55 3.86 17.72
N PRO A 100 -7.52 3.08 18.11
CA PRO A 100 -6.65 2.42 17.14
C PRO A 100 -7.41 1.37 16.31
N ASP A 101 -7.11 1.27 15.02
CA ASP A 101 -7.62 0.19 14.17
C ASP A 101 -6.81 -1.09 14.44
N VAL A 102 -7.27 -1.86 15.41
CA VAL A 102 -6.60 -3.10 15.85
C VAL A 102 -6.47 -4.14 14.73
N TYR A 103 -7.37 -4.13 13.75
CA TYR A 103 -7.36 -5.10 12.65
C TYR A 103 -6.22 -4.82 11.67
N PHE A 104 -6.04 -3.55 11.29
CA PHE A 104 -4.91 -3.12 10.45
C PHE A 104 -3.58 -3.28 11.20
N LEU A 105 -3.50 -2.82 12.45
CA LEU A 105 -2.25 -2.81 13.21
C LEU A 105 -1.73 -4.23 13.48
N ARG A 106 -2.61 -5.18 13.86
CA ARG A 106 -2.22 -6.60 14.04
C ARG A 106 -1.60 -7.19 12.78
N LYS A 107 -2.19 -6.94 11.61
CA LYS A 107 -1.64 -7.40 10.32
C LYS A 107 -0.32 -6.74 10.01
N LYS A 108 -0.21 -5.42 10.22
CA LYS A 108 1.01 -4.65 9.93
C LYS A 108 2.20 -5.07 10.81
N GLU A 109 1.95 -5.36 12.08
CA GLU A 109 2.96 -5.80 13.04
C GLU A 109 3.48 -7.21 12.70
N LYS A 110 2.57 -8.15 12.42
CA LYS A 110 2.92 -9.52 12.05
C LYS A 110 3.51 -9.60 10.63
N GLY A 111 3.02 -8.79 9.70
CA GLY A 111 3.36 -8.87 8.28
C GLY A 111 4.69 -8.21 7.89
N ILE A 112 5.26 -8.66 6.77
CA ILE A 112 6.51 -8.18 6.20
C ILE A 112 6.24 -7.52 4.84
N ILE A 113 6.89 -6.38 4.58
CA ILE A 113 6.76 -5.63 3.33
C ILE A 113 8.11 -5.65 2.60
N ILE A 114 8.12 -6.18 1.38
CA ILE A 114 9.32 -6.28 0.54
C ILE A 114 9.07 -5.51 -0.74
N SER A 115 9.86 -4.47 -0.96
CA SER A 115 9.79 -3.63 -2.16
C SER A 115 10.90 -3.99 -3.15
N ILE A 116 10.64 -3.73 -4.44
CA ILE A 116 11.66 -3.82 -5.50
C ILE A 116 12.01 -2.40 -5.95
N ALA A 117 13.29 -2.08 -6.04
CA ALA A 117 13.78 -0.78 -6.46
C ALA A 117 13.30 -0.43 -7.88
N CYS A 118 12.86 0.81 -8.06
CA CYS A 118 12.34 1.31 -9.32
C CYS A 118 13.48 1.87 -10.19
N LYS A 119 14.14 1.01 -10.98
CA LYS A 119 15.23 1.41 -11.89
C LYS A 119 14.78 2.34 -13.03
N GLU A 120 13.52 2.18 -13.44
CA GLU A 120 12.91 2.91 -14.56
C GLU A 120 11.60 3.59 -14.09
N PRO A 121 11.70 4.73 -13.37
CA PRO A 121 10.53 5.51 -13.00
C PRO A 121 9.86 6.10 -14.26
N GLY A 122 8.54 6.27 -14.20
CA GLY A 122 7.77 6.87 -15.30
C GLY A 122 7.84 8.39 -15.30
N ASP A 123 7.50 9.01 -16.43
CA ASP A 123 7.65 10.45 -16.67
C ASP A 123 6.83 11.33 -15.72
N THR A 124 5.79 10.78 -15.10
CA THR A 124 4.94 11.51 -14.13
C THR A 124 5.30 11.22 -12.67
N CYS A 125 6.40 10.51 -12.41
CA CYS A 125 6.85 10.23 -11.05
C CYS A 125 7.47 11.47 -10.41
N PHE A 126 7.25 11.64 -9.10
CA PHE A 126 7.77 12.78 -8.32
C PHE A 126 8.18 12.38 -6.89
N CYS A 127 8.41 11.09 -6.63
CA CYS A 127 8.63 10.59 -5.26
C CYS A 127 9.86 11.20 -4.55
N THR A 128 10.87 11.64 -5.31
CA THR A 128 12.07 12.33 -4.80
C THR A 128 11.75 13.69 -4.18
N SER A 129 10.63 14.31 -4.56
CA SER A 129 10.17 15.58 -3.97
C SER A 129 9.81 15.42 -2.49
N PHE A 130 9.36 14.24 -2.07
CA PHE A 130 8.87 13.98 -0.71
C PHE A 130 9.93 13.41 0.24
N GLY A 131 11.23 13.60 -0.05
CA GLY A 131 12.32 13.02 0.73
C GLY A 131 12.33 11.48 0.71
N HIS A 132 11.67 10.89 -0.29
CA HIS A 132 11.62 9.46 -0.58
C HIS A 132 12.35 9.19 -1.91
N GLY A 133 12.30 7.97 -2.43
CA GLY A 133 12.96 7.70 -3.70
C GLY A 133 12.72 6.30 -4.26
N PRO A 134 13.13 6.08 -5.52
CA PRO A 134 13.01 4.79 -6.21
C PRO A 134 13.83 3.67 -5.56
N PHE A 135 14.79 4.01 -4.70
CA PHE A 135 15.66 3.08 -3.96
C PHE A 135 15.54 3.28 -2.44
N SER A 136 14.45 3.87 -1.97
CA SER A 136 14.24 4.10 -0.54
C SER A 136 13.80 2.82 0.18
N THR A 137 14.33 2.61 1.39
CA THR A 137 13.93 1.55 2.30
C THR A 137 12.78 1.96 3.24
N GLN A 138 12.33 3.22 3.19
CA GLN A 138 11.29 3.70 4.09
C GLN A 138 9.95 2.99 3.82
N GLY A 139 9.43 2.31 4.84
CA GLY A 139 8.15 1.58 4.78
C GLY A 139 8.28 0.12 4.35
N SER A 140 9.47 -0.35 3.96
CA SER A 140 9.74 -1.77 3.70
C SER A 140 10.65 -2.38 4.76
N ASP A 141 10.47 -3.68 5.00
CA ASP A 141 11.39 -4.51 5.77
C ASP A 141 12.61 -4.93 4.94
N ALA A 142 12.44 -4.98 3.61
CA ALA A 142 13.55 -5.10 2.67
C ALA A 142 13.30 -4.35 1.37
N LEU A 143 14.38 -3.82 0.81
CA LEU A 143 14.46 -3.35 -0.57
C LEU A 143 15.31 -4.34 -1.38
N LEU A 144 14.77 -4.82 -2.48
CA LEU A 144 15.45 -5.66 -3.46
C LEU A 144 15.84 -4.85 -4.69
N VAL A 145 17.08 -4.97 -5.15
CA VAL A 145 17.54 -4.40 -6.43
C VAL A 145 17.97 -5.54 -7.34
N GLU A 146 17.28 -5.68 -8.46
CA GLU A 146 17.57 -6.72 -9.44
C GLU A 146 18.90 -6.49 -10.14
N LYS A 147 19.78 -7.50 -10.09
CA LYS A 147 21.04 -7.55 -10.83
C LYS A 147 21.28 -9.00 -11.30
N ASP A 148 21.27 -9.22 -12.60
CA ASP A 148 21.51 -10.54 -13.21
C ASP A 148 20.57 -11.63 -12.63
N ASP A 149 21.13 -12.71 -12.07
CA ASP A 149 20.41 -13.84 -11.45
C ASP A 149 20.16 -13.68 -9.93
N TYR A 150 20.43 -12.49 -9.36
CA TYR A 150 20.24 -12.23 -7.94
C TYR A 150 19.60 -10.87 -7.65
N TYR A 151 19.19 -10.72 -6.39
CA TYR A 151 18.84 -9.44 -5.80
C TYR A 151 19.97 -8.97 -4.90
N LEU A 152 20.31 -7.69 -5.02
CA LEU A 152 20.96 -6.94 -3.95
C LEU A 152 19.92 -6.55 -2.93
N VAL A 153 20.15 -6.93 -1.68
CA VAL A 153 19.17 -6.83 -0.61
C VAL A 153 19.65 -5.90 0.49
N LEU A 154 18.84 -4.89 0.78
CA LEU A 154 18.90 -4.09 1.99
C LEU A 154 17.70 -4.49 2.86
N GLY A 155 17.91 -5.49 3.72
CA GLY A 155 16.88 -6.02 4.61
C GLY A 155 17.14 -5.69 6.07
N ASN A 156 16.09 -5.72 6.88
CA ASN A 156 16.17 -5.73 8.33
C ASN A 156 16.23 -7.18 8.89
N GLU A 157 16.30 -7.31 10.21
CA GLU A 157 16.33 -8.61 10.90
C GLU A 157 15.10 -9.48 10.56
N LYS A 158 13.91 -8.88 10.47
CA LYS A 158 12.67 -9.59 10.16
C LYS A 158 12.73 -10.26 8.80
N PHE A 159 13.28 -9.58 7.80
CA PHE A 159 13.51 -10.14 6.48
C PHE A 159 14.54 -11.28 6.52
N PHE A 160 15.73 -11.04 7.09
CA PHE A 160 16.81 -12.04 7.05
C PHE A 160 16.49 -13.30 7.85
N LYS A 161 15.68 -13.20 8.91
CA LYS A 161 15.16 -14.37 9.64
C LYS A 161 14.31 -15.29 8.75
N LEU A 162 13.59 -14.74 7.78
CA LEU A 162 12.71 -15.49 6.88
C LEU A 162 13.41 -15.95 5.60
N PHE A 163 14.21 -15.08 5.00
CA PHE A 163 14.81 -15.30 3.67
C PHE A 163 16.27 -15.75 3.71
N GLY A 164 16.90 -15.72 4.89
CA GLY A 164 18.33 -15.97 5.06
C GLY A 164 19.20 -14.77 4.68
N GLU A 165 20.42 -14.70 5.22
CA GLU A 165 21.31 -13.56 5.00
C GLU A 165 21.96 -13.52 3.61
N GLY A 166 21.98 -14.63 2.88
CA GLY A 166 22.68 -14.73 1.59
C GLY A 166 24.18 -14.51 1.71
N GLU A 167 24.79 -14.01 0.63
CA GLU A 167 26.22 -13.66 0.59
C GLU A 167 26.44 -12.17 0.80
N GLU A 168 27.64 -11.77 1.21
CA GLU A 168 28.00 -10.35 1.26
C GLU A 168 28.12 -9.76 -0.15
N ALA A 169 27.66 -8.52 -0.32
CA ALA A 169 27.79 -7.76 -1.56
C ALA A 169 29.26 -7.39 -1.83
N ARG A 170 29.70 -7.51 -3.08
CA ARG A 170 31.03 -7.14 -3.56
C ARG A 170 31.12 -5.63 -3.76
N GLU A 171 32.31 -5.10 -4.02
CA GLU A 171 32.45 -3.67 -4.34
C GLU A 171 31.72 -3.29 -5.63
N GLU A 172 31.83 -4.12 -6.67
CA GLU A 172 31.09 -3.95 -7.94
C GLU A 172 29.56 -3.90 -7.74
N ASP A 173 29.04 -4.60 -6.74
CA ASP A 173 27.60 -4.57 -6.41
C ASP A 173 27.18 -3.23 -5.80
N LYS A 174 28.04 -2.65 -4.95
CA LYS A 174 27.80 -1.35 -4.34
C LYS A 174 27.87 -0.24 -5.38
N GLU A 175 28.85 -0.32 -6.29
CA GLU A 175 28.95 0.60 -7.44
C GLU A 175 27.71 0.51 -8.32
N TYR A 176 27.27 -0.71 -8.68
CA TYR A 176 26.04 -0.92 -9.44
C TYR A 176 24.82 -0.32 -8.74
N PHE A 177 24.69 -0.52 -7.42
CA PHE A 177 23.59 0.04 -6.64
C PHE A 177 23.55 1.56 -6.70
N GLU A 178 24.68 2.24 -6.47
CA GLU A 178 24.75 3.70 -6.49
C GLU A 178 24.52 4.27 -7.90
N GLU A 179 25.06 3.64 -8.94
CA GLU A 179 24.82 4.05 -10.32
C GLU A 179 23.35 3.90 -10.71
N ALA A 180 22.74 2.74 -10.43
CA ALA A 180 21.34 2.48 -10.74
C ALA A 180 20.40 3.43 -9.98
N LYS A 181 20.70 3.71 -8.70
CA LYS A 181 19.97 4.67 -7.89
C LYS A 181 20.06 6.07 -8.49
N LYS A 182 21.27 6.56 -8.77
CA LYS A 182 21.50 7.88 -9.34
C LYS A 182 20.77 8.04 -10.68
N ARG A 183 20.90 7.06 -11.58
CA ARG A 183 20.23 7.06 -12.88
C ARG A 183 18.71 7.09 -12.76
N ALA A 184 18.13 6.38 -11.80
CA ALA A 184 16.70 6.41 -11.55
C ALA A 184 16.26 7.76 -10.99
N GLU A 185 16.98 8.32 -10.02
CA GLU A 185 16.66 9.62 -9.40
C GLU A 185 16.79 10.79 -10.40
N GLU A 186 17.76 10.76 -11.33
CA GLU A 186 17.93 11.77 -12.38
C GLU A 186 16.77 11.84 -13.38
N LYS A 187 16.01 10.74 -13.54
CA LYS A 187 14.81 10.69 -14.40
C LYS A 187 13.57 11.29 -13.75
N ILE A 188 13.61 11.58 -12.44
CA ILE A 188 12.44 12.01 -11.68
C ILE A 188 12.47 13.53 -11.55
N GLU A 189 11.47 14.19 -12.13
CA GLU A 189 11.29 15.63 -11.98
C GLU A 189 10.89 15.96 -10.53
N LYS A 190 11.56 16.97 -9.95
CA LYS A 190 11.20 17.51 -8.64
C LYS A 190 10.10 18.54 -8.81
N ILE A 191 9.06 18.41 -7.99
CA ILE A 191 7.97 19.38 -7.92
C ILE A 191 8.11 20.24 -6.65
N PRO A 192 7.69 21.51 -6.67
CA PRO A 192 7.71 22.35 -5.48
C PRO A 192 6.70 21.83 -4.46
N ILE A 193 7.18 21.49 -3.26
CA ILE A 193 6.35 21.00 -2.15
C ILE A 193 6.39 21.90 -0.91
N ASP A 194 7.11 23.03 -0.98
CA ASP A 194 7.17 23.99 0.11
C ASP A 194 5.78 24.57 0.40
N ASN A 195 5.41 24.62 1.68
CA ASN A 195 4.11 25.10 2.17
C ASN A 195 2.91 24.45 1.46
N LEU A 196 3.01 23.18 1.02
CA LEU A 196 1.98 22.51 0.24
C LEU A 196 0.60 22.56 0.90
N GLY A 197 0.52 22.35 2.22
CA GLY A 197 -0.75 22.42 2.96
C GLY A 197 -1.41 23.81 2.88
N GLU A 198 -0.65 24.88 3.13
CA GLU A 198 -1.15 26.26 3.06
C GLU A 198 -1.52 26.66 1.62
N ASN A 199 -0.71 26.24 0.65
CA ASN A 199 -0.94 26.46 -0.77
C ASN A 199 -2.22 25.76 -1.27
N LEU A 200 -2.52 24.55 -0.76
CA LEU A 200 -3.76 23.84 -1.09
C LEU A 200 -4.98 24.53 -0.43
N LEU A 201 -4.88 24.88 0.85
CA LEU A 201 -5.97 25.53 1.59
C LEU A 201 -6.33 26.91 1.00
N SER A 202 -5.33 27.72 0.62
CA SER A 202 -5.56 29.02 -0.01
C SER A 202 -6.20 28.93 -1.40
N ARG A 203 -6.16 27.76 -2.04
CA ARG A 203 -6.74 27.49 -3.37
C ARG A 203 -8.02 26.68 -3.33
N ILE A 204 -8.65 26.50 -2.16
CA ILE A 204 -9.86 25.66 -2.04
C ILE A 204 -11.04 26.17 -2.88
N GLU A 205 -11.06 27.47 -3.22
CA GLU A 205 -12.07 28.10 -4.07
C GLU A 205 -11.62 28.29 -5.53
N ASP A 206 -10.43 27.79 -5.91
CA ASP A 206 -9.88 27.96 -7.25
C ASP A 206 -10.78 27.30 -8.33
N PRO A 207 -11.06 27.98 -9.46
CA PRO A 207 -11.84 27.41 -10.57
C PRO A 207 -11.28 26.11 -11.17
N ILE A 208 -10.01 25.77 -10.90
CA ILE A 208 -9.41 24.51 -11.34
C ILE A 208 -10.21 23.28 -10.88
N TRP A 209 -10.80 23.34 -9.68
CA TRP A 209 -11.59 22.23 -9.12
C TRP A 209 -12.83 21.93 -9.95
N GLU A 210 -13.46 22.97 -10.53
CA GLU A 210 -14.58 22.81 -11.47
C GLU A 210 -14.11 22.04 -12.71
N LYS A 211 -12.95 22.43 -13.28
CA LYS A 211 -12.37 21.76 -14.46
C LYS A 211 -12.02 20.30 -14.18
N ILE A 212 -11.47 19.99 -13.01
CA ILE A 212 -11.15 18.61 -12.59
C ILE A 212 -12.44 17.81 -12.38
N SER A 213 -13.43 18.39 -11.69
CA SER A 213 -14.69 17.70 -11.36
C SER A 213 -15.46 17.24 -12.61
N ARG A 214 -15.39 17.98 -13.71
CA ARG A 214 -16.05 17.62 -14.98
C ARG A 214 -15.51 16.34 -15.62
N LYS A 215 -14.26 15.97 -15.33
CA LYS A 215 -13.66 14.70 -15.80
C LYS A 215 -13.98 13.53 -14.86
N CYS A 216 -14.43 13.81 -13.64
CA CYS A 216 -14.69 12.79 -12.65
C CYS A 216 -16.05 12.12 -12.90
N LEU A 217 -16.03 10.80 -13.10
CA LEU A 217 -17.24 9.99 -13.21
C LEU A 217 -17.87 9.63 -11.86
N ASN A 218 -17.20 9.98 -10.76
CA ASN A 218 -17.62 9.64 -9.40
C ASN A 218 -17.81 8.11 -9.18
N CYS A 219 -16.98 7.30 -9.83
CA CYS A 219 -17.07 5.83 -9.78
C CYS A 219 -16.28 5.18 -8.63
N GLY A 220 -15.49 5.94 -7.87
CA GLY A 220 -14.67 5.42 -6.77
C GLY A 220 -13.43 4.62 -7.20
N ALA A 221 -13.11 4.53 -8.50
CA ALA A 221 -11.94 3.79 -8.98
C ALA A 221 -10.60 4.28 -8.35
N CYS A 222 -10.54 5.56 -7.96
CA CYS A 222 -9.40 6.11 -7.24
C CYS A 222 -9.14 5.43 -5.88
N THR A 223 -10.15 4.82 -5.25
CA THR A 223 -9.98 4.05 -4.01
C THR A 223 -9.07 2.84 -4.22
N PHE A 224 -9.04 2.25 -5.41
CA PHE A 224 -8.16 1.11 -5.72
C PHE A 224 -6.72 1.53 -6.09
N LEU A 225 -6.59 2.70 -6.72
CA LEU A 225 -5.32 3.23 -7.20
C LEU A 225 -4.56 4.01 -6.11
N CYS A 226 -5.28 4.75 -5.26
CA CYS A 226 -4.68 5.60 -4.24
C CYS A 226 -4.09 4.73 -3.12
N PRO A 227 -2.75 4.73 -2.95
CA PRO A 227 -2.10 3.84 -2.01
C PRO A 227 -2.23 4.32 -0.55
N THR A 228 -2.70 5.55 -0.36
CA THR A 228 -2.97 6.15 0.96
C THR A 228 -4.46 6.24 1.30
N CYS A 229 -5.37 5.77 0.44
CA CYS A 229 -6.79 5.78 0.75
C CYS A 229 -7.11 4.66 1.76
N TYR A 230 -7.67 5.05 2.91
CA TYR A 230 -7.94 4.16 4.04
C TYR A 230 -9.39 4.22 4.55
N CYS A 231 -10.24 4.97 3.87
CA CYS A 231 -11.64 5.14 4.24
C CYS A 231 -12.41 3.82 4.06
N PHE A 232 -13.29 3.52 5.02
CA PHE A 232 -14.16 2.35 4.97
C PHE A 232 -15.52 2.65 5.59
N ASP A 233 -16.52 1.88 5.16
CA ASP A 233 -17.86 1.81 5.74
C ASP A 233 -18.00 0.50 6.52
N ILE A 234 -18.93 0.47 7.48
CA ILE A 234 -19.26 -0.72 8.27
C ILE A 234 -20.69 -1.12 7.99
N GLN A 235 -20.87 -2.36 7.53
CA GLN A 235 -22.19 -2.91 7.22
C GLN A 235 -22.41 -4.23 7.95
N ASP A 236 -23.65 -4.42 8.40
CA ASP A 236 -24.13 -5.68 8.96
C ASP A 236 -24.83 -6.49 7.87
N LEU A 237 -24.32 -7.70 7.63
CA LEU A 237 -24.85 -8.65 6.65
C LEU A 237 -25.54 -9.79 7.38
N GLU A 238 -26.86 -9.83 7.27
CA GLU A 238 -27.67 -10.91 7.80
C GLU A 238 -27.70 -12.09 6.81
N ARG A 239 -27.39 -13.29 7.31
CA ARG A 239 -27.38 -14.55 6.56
C ARG A 239 -28.13 -15.62 7.35
N SER A 240 -28.44 -16.74 6.69
CA SER A 240 -29.13 -17.88 7.33
C SER A 240 -28.37 -18.49 8.52
N TRP A 241 -27.05 -18.23 8.62
CA TRP A 241 -26.17 -18.74 9.67
C TRP A 241 -25.81 -17.70 10.75
N GLY A 242 -26.37 -16.49 10.70
CA GLY A 242 -26.09 -15.42 11.66
C GLY A 242 -25.89 -14.05 10.99
N VAL A 243 -25.36 -13.10 11.74
CA VAL A 243 -25.03 -11.75 11.25
C VAL A 243 -23.51 -11.60 11.20
N SER A 244 -22.96 -11.09 10.09
CA SER A 244 -21.56 -10.72 9.98
C SER A 244 -21.44 -9.20 9.88
N ARG A 245 -20.68 -8.57 10.78
CA ARG A 245 -20.28 -7.16 10.63
C ARG A 245 -19.01 -7.10 9.82
N ARG A 246 -19.02 -6.31 8.76
CA ARG A 246 -17.91 -6.24 7.80
C ARG A 246 -17.55 -4.80 7.51
N ARG A 247 -16.26 -4.54 7.33
CA ARG A 247 -15.78 -3.28 6.76
C ARG A 247 -15.61 -3.42 5.25
N TYR A 248 -16.02 -2.38 4.54
CA TYR A 248 -15.95 -2.25 3.09
C TYR A 248 -15.15 -1.01 2.74
N TRP A 249 -14.26 -1.08 1.75
CA TRP A 249 -13.66 0.14 1.22
C TRP A 249 -14.73 1.14 0.81
N ASP A 250 -14.57 2.37 1.28
CA ASP A 250 -15.42 3.48 0.94
C ASP A 250 -14.58 4.54 0.21
N SER A 251 -15.24 5.54 -0.37
CA SER A 251 -14.59 6.59 -1.13
C SER A 251 -15.06 7.95 -0.69
N CYS A 252 -14.09 8.83 -0.48
CA CYS A 252 -14.31 10.26 -0.28
C CYS A 252 -15.12 10.93 -1.41
N MET A 253 -15.18 10.27 -2.58
CA MET A 253 -15.94 10.68 -3.76
C MET A 253 -17.41 10.30 -3.70
N PHE A 254 -17.81 9.27 -2.95
CA PHE A 254 -19.21 8.86 -2.87
C PHE A 254 -20.04 9.91 -2.12
N SER A 255 -21.24 10.17 -2.62
CA SER A 255 -22.13 11.19 -2.04
C SER A 255 -22.58 10.84 -0.63
N ILE A 256 -22.70 9.55 -0.31
CA ILE A 256 -23.11 9.07 1.01
C ILE A 256 -22.02 9.24 2.07
N TYR A 257 -20.74 9.24 1.67
CA TYR A 257 -19.59 9.28 2.59
C TYR A 257 -19.63 10.48 3.55
N THR A 258 -20.04 11.65 3.06
CA THR A 258 -20.14 12.88 3.87
C THR A 258 -21.57 13.24 4.23
N LYS A 259 -22.54 12.35 4.00
CA LYS A 259 -23.94 12.66 4.30
C LYS A 259 -24.17 12.47 5.79
N GLU A 260 -24.53 13.55 6.47
CA GLU A 260 -24.79 13.55 7.89
C GLU A 260 -26.20 13.00 8.20
N ALA A 261 -26.40 12.54 9.44
CA ALA A 261 -27.71 12.04 9.91
C ALA A 261 -28.82 13.11 9.86
N SER A 262 -28.46 14.40 9.87
CA SER A 262 -29.39 15.53 9.68
C SER A 262 -29.97 15.62 8.26
N GLY A 263 -29.40 14.86 7.31
CA GLY A 263 -29.67 14.97 5.88
C GLY A 263 -28.81 16.03 5.19
N HIS A 264 -28.07 16.86 5.94
CA HIS A 264 -27.09 17.77 5.37
C HIS A 264 -25.92 16.99 4.74
N ASN A 265 -25.38 17.52 3.64
CA ASN A 265 -24.18 17.00 3.03
C ASN A 265 -23.22 18.17 2.81
N PRO A 266 -22.11 18.26 3.56
CA PRO A 266 -21.10 19.32 3.40
C PRO A 266 -20.42 19.32 2.03
N ARG A 267 -20.59 18.24 1.24
CA ARG A 267 -19.98 18.04 -0.08
C ARG A 267 -21.02 17.57 -1.10
N PRO A 268 -22.03 18.40 -1.41
CA PRO A 268 -23.18 17.96 -2.20
C PRO A 268 -22.84 17.75 -3.69
N THR A 269 -21.91 18.52 -4.27
CA THR A 269 -21.55 18.41 -5.69
C THR A 269 -20.20 17.73 -5.93
N HIS A 270 -19.91 17.41 -7.20
CA HIS A 270 -18.61 16.86 -7.61
C HIS A 270 -17.46 17.81 -7.28
N ARG A 271 -17.66 19.12 -7.47
CA ARG A 271 -16.65 20.14 -7.18
C ARG A 271 -16.24 20.11 -5.70
N GLU A 272 -17.21 20.06 -4.78
CA GLU A 272 -16.87 20.00 -3.36
C GLU A 272 -16.15 18.71 -2.99
N ARG A 273 -16.45 17.58 -3.65
CA ARG A 273 -15.79 16.30 -3.35
C ARG A 273 -14.34 16.22 -3.88
N VAL A 274 -14.04 16.83 -5.03
CA VAL A 274 -12.67 16.80 -5.60
C VAL A 274 -11.69 17.78 -4.96
N ARG A 275 -12.17 18.87 -4.35
CA ARG A 275 -11.33 19.94 -3.75
C ARG A 275 -10.85 19.64 -2.32
N ARG A 276 -10.84 18.37 -1.93
CA ARG A 276 -10.43 17.91 -0.60
C ARG A 276 -8.95 18.12 -0.36
#